data_AF-A0AAV2Q832-F1
#
_entry.id   AF-A0AAV2Q832-F1
#
_cell.length_a   1.000
_cell.length_b   1.000
_cell.length_c   1.000
_cell.angle_alpha   90.00
_cell.angle_beta   90.00
_cell.angle_gamma   90.00
#
_symmetry.space_group_name_H-M   'P 1'
#
loop_
_entity.id
_entity.type
_entity.pdbx_description
1 polymer ?
#
loop_
_entity_poly.entity_id
_entity_poly.type
_entity_poly.pdbx_seq_one_letter_code
_entity_poly.pdbx_strand_id
1 'polypeptide(L)'
;ASLFTINKKEELFSVFFCHPSQQSNDGLHASYNIAMLMEKSGNPHNIAEELLLPVVIEVLKTVLHHESPEQIIKAILLSINTVQIRMDKMAGNIEETLCNKLKTTTFSLQIDESTLTNNASLLLGYVR
;
A
#
# COMPACT_ATOMS: atom_id res chain seq x y z
N ALA A 1 -13.40 11.38 31.22
CA ALA A 1 -13.43 11.44 29.75
C ALA A 1 -11.99 11.62 29.28
N SER A 2 -11.34 10.55 28.82
CA SER A 2 -9.94 10.63 28.36
C SER A 2 -9.96 10.88 26.85
N LEU A 3 -9.49 12.06 26.44
CA LEU A 3 -9.27 12.42 25.05
C LEU A 3 -7.99 11.71 24.56
N PHE A 4 -8.10 10.88 23.53
CA PHE A 4 -6.95 10.39 22.79
C PHE A 4 -6.70 11.29 21.58
N THR A 5 -5.63 12.07 21.65
CA THR A 5 -5.10 12.87 20.54
C THR A 5 -4.12 12.01 19.75
N ILE A 6 -4.42 11.74 18.48
CA ILE A 6 -3.49 11.10 17.54
C ILE A 6 -2.69 12.21 16.85
N ASN A 7 -1.40 12.31 17.17
CA ASN A 7 -0.47 13.21 16.51
C ASN A 7 -0.04 12.63 15.16
N LYS A 8 -0.32 13.35 14.07
CA LYS A 8 0.11 13.03 12.70
C LYS A 8 1.59 13.42 12.54
N LYS A 9 2.45 12.45 12.22
CA LYS A 9 3.89 12.67 12.00
C LYS A 9 4.12 12.96 10.51
N GLU A 10 4.01 14.22 10.10
CA GLU A 10 4.34 14.66 8.74
C GLU A 10 5.69 15.38 8.73
N GLU A 11 6.79 14.75 8.26
CA GLU A 11 8.04 15.48 7.92
C GLU A 11 8.99 14.76 6.92
N LEU A 12 8.54 13.80 6.10
CA LEU A 12 9.41 13.15 5.10
C LEU A 12 8.92 13.19 3.64
N PHE A 13 7.80 13.86 3.38
CA PHE A 13 7.05 13.69 2.12
C PHE A 13 7.35 14.68 0.98
N SER A 14 8.17 15.72 1.17
CA SER A 14 8.31 16.78 0.14
C SER A 14 9.41 16.56 -0.91
N VAL A 15 10.33 15.61 -0.73
CA VAL A 15 11.56 15.56 -1.55
C VAL A 15 11.43 14.70 -2.82
N PHE A 16 10.43 13.83 -2.95
CA PHE A 16 10.44 12.79 -4.00
C PHE A 16 9.59 13.04 -5.25
N PHE A 17 8.89 14.17 -5.36
CA PHE A 17 8.13 14.49 -6.55
C PHE A 17 8.91 15.42 -7.49
N CYS A 18 9.56 14.84 -8.51
CA CYS A 18 9.90 15.58 -9.72
C CYS A 18 9.09 15.03 -10.90
N HIS A 19 8.08 15.82 -11.31
CA HIS A 19 7.32 15.86 -12.57
C HIS A 19 6.94 14.54 -13.30
N PRO A 20 5.63 14.23 -13.47
CA PRO A 20 5.19 13.13 -14.31
C PRO A 20 5.26 13.51 -15.80
N SER A 21 6.17 12.88 -16.55
CA SER A 21 6.06 12.78 -18.01
C SER A 21 5.10 11.63 -18.37
N GLN A 22 4.45 11.68 -19.54
CA GLN A 22 3.36 10.77 -19.95
C GLN A 22 3.68 9.26 -19.86
N GLN A 23 4.95 8.87 -19.92
CA GLN A 23 5.40 7.47 -19.75
C GLN A 23 5.28 6.98 -18.29
N SER A 24 5.05 7.89 -17.34
CA SER A 24 5.01 7.60 -15.90
C SER A 24 3.65 7.13 -15.39
N ASN A 25 2.57 7.24 -16.17
CA ASN A 25 1.23 6.90 -15.66
C ASN A 25 0.98 5.38 -15.68
N ASP A 26 1.40 4.68 -16.74
CA ASP A 26 1.18 3.23 -16.87
C ASP A 26 2.04 2.43 -15.87
N GLY A 27 3.30 2.84 -15.68
CA GLY A 27 4.16 2.27 -14.64
C GLY A 27 3.59 2.48 -13.24
N LEU A 28 3.07 3.67 -12.95
CA LEU A 28 2.38 3.96 -11.69
C LEU A 28 1.12 3.11 -11.51
N HIS A 29 0.30 2.97 -12.54
CA HIS A 29 -0.91 2.15 -12.47
C HIS A 29 -0.61 0.66 -12.25
N ALA A 30 0.33 0.10 -13.03
CA ALA A 30 0.78 -1.28 -12.89
C ALA A 30 1.29 -1.56 -11.47
N SER A 31 2.02 -0.61 -10.90
CA SER A 31 2.64 -0.74 -9.60
C SER A 31 1.66 -0.66 -8.41
N TYR A 32 0.54 0.07 -8.53
CA TYR A 32 -0.58 -0.01 -7.58
C TYR A 32 -1.31 -1.36 -7.68
N ASN A 33 -1.50 -1.87 -8.89
CA ASN A 33 -2.14 -3.18 -9.08
C ASN A 33 -1.31 -4.32 -8.52
N ILE A 34 0.01 -4.29 -8.70
CA ILE A 34 0.94 -5.24 -8.08
C ILE A 34 0.83 -5.17 -6.55
N ALA A 35 0.83 -3.97 -5.96
CA ALA A 35 0.67 -3.80 -4.51
C ALA A 35 -0.63 -4.44 -3.98
N MET A 36 -1.75 -4.19 -4.66
CA MET A 36 -3.05 -4.77 -4.31
C MET A 36 -3.07 -6.30 -4.46
N LEU A 37 -2.45 -6.86 -5.50
CA LEU A 37 -2.36 -8.31 -5.69
C LEU A 37 -1.52 -8.97 -4.60
N MET A 38 -0.44 -8.31 -4.18
CA MET A 38 0.41 -8.77 -3.08
C MET A 38 -0.36 -8.81 -1.76
N GLU A 39 -1.08 -7.75 -1.40
CA GLU A 39 -1.94 -7.71 -0.21
C GLU A 39 -2.95 -8.85 -0.20
N LYS A 40 -3.68 -9.04 -1.32
CA LYS A 40 -4.67 -10.10 -1.48
C LYS A 40 -4.08 -11.51 -1.33
N SER A 41 -2.81 -11.68 -1.67
CA SER A 41 -2.12 -12.96 -1.57
C SER A 41 -1.63 -13.29 -0.16
N GLY A 42 -1.63 -12.32 0.77
CA GLY A 42 -1.13 -12.49 2.14
C GLY A 42 0.38 -12.75 2.24
N ASN A 43 1.12 -12.56 1.14
CA ASN A 43 2.55 -12.85 1.10
C ASN A 43 3.37 -11.70 1.73
N PRO A 44 4.39 -12.01 2.54
CA PRO A 44 5.29 -11.00 3.07
C PRO A 44 6.00 -10.24 1.96
N HIS A 45 6.25 -8.94 2.18
CA HIS A 45 6.73 -8.01 1.17
C HIS A 45 8.08 -8.39 0.55
N ASN A 46 8.89 -9.22 1.22
CA ASN A 46 10.17 -9.73 0.73
C ASN A 46 10.03 -10.72 -0.45
N ILE A 47 8.93 -11.48 -0.52
CA ILE A 47 8.66 -12.44 -1.60
C ILE A 47 8.49 -11.74 -2.95
N ALA A 48 8.00 -10.50 -2.97
CA ALA A 48 7.87 -9.74 -4.21
C ALA A 48 9.22 -9.47 -4.86
N GLU A 49 10.23 -9.04 -4.11
CA GLU A 49 11.56 -8.77 -4.69
C GLU A 49 12.24 -10.05 -5.16
N GLU A 50 12.19 -11.09 -4.33
CA GLU A 50 12.91 -12.33 -4.61
C GLU A 50 12.30 -13.12 -5.78
N LEU A 51 10.98 -13.03 -6.00
CA LEU A 51 10.29 -13.86 -6.99
C LEU A 51 9.62 -13.05 -8.11
N LEU A 52 8.97 -11.92 -7.84
CA LEU A 52 8.26 -11.17 -8.87
C LEU A 52 9.24 -10.52 -9.86
N LEU A 53 10.33 -9.96 -9.35
CA LEU A 53 11.29 -9.23 -10.18
C LEU A 53 11.99 -10.17 -11.18
N PRO A 54 12.52 -11.35 -10.79
CA PRO A 54 13.05 -12.32 -11.75
C PRO A 54 12.02 -12.81 -12.76
N VAL A 55 10.77 -13.06 -12.34
CA VAL A 55 9.69 -13.51 -13.24
C VAL A 55 9.37 -12.46 -14.31
N VAL A 56 9.26 -11.18 -13.91
CA VAL A 56 9.00 -10.09 -14.86
C VAL A 56 10.17 -9.91 -15.82
N ILE A 57 11.42 -10.00 -15.34
CA ILE A 57 12.62 -9.99 -16.20
C ILE A 57 12.52 -11.10 -17.25
N GLU A 58 12.22 -12.32 -16.81
CA GLU A 58 12.22 -13.49 -17.69
C GLU A 58 11.16 -13.35 -18.78
N VAL A 59 9.95 -12.91 -18.43
CA VAL A 59 8.87 -12.69 -19.41
C VAL A 59 9.26 -11.59 -20.41
N LEU A 60 9.83 -10.47 -19.95
CA LEU A 60 10.25 -9.38 -20.83
C LEU A 60 11.35 -9.82 -21.80
N LYS A 61 12.29 -10.65 -21.35
CA LYS A 61 13.39 -11.16 -22.17
C LYS A 61 12.95 -12.25 -23.14
N THR A 62 12.17 -13.22 -22.67
CA THR A 62 11.89 -14.45 -23.43
C THR A 62 10.64 -14.35 -24.29
N VAL A 63 9.58 -13.70 -23.80
CA VAL A 63 8.29 -13.62 -24.49
C VAL A 63 8.21 -12.35 -25.34
N LEU A 64 8.66 -11.23 -24.78
CA LEU A 64 8.56 -9.92 -25.44
C LEU A 64 9.84 -9.52 -26.19
N HIS A 65 10.91 -10.32 -26.07
CA HIS A 65 12.22 -10.06 -26.70
C HIS A 65 12.70 -8.62 -26.51
N HIS A 66 12.44 -8.05 -25.34
CA HIS A 66 12.70 -6.65 -25.06
C HIS A 66 14.20 -6.44 -24.79
N GLU A 67 14.83 -5.51 -25.51
CA GLU A 67 16.28 -5.28 -25.45
C GLU A 67 16.76 -4.69 -24.11
N SER A 68 15.90 -3.92 -23.42
CA SER A 68 16.22 -3.27 -22.14
C SER A 68 15.19 -3.51 -21.02
N PRO A 69 15.03 -4.75 -20.52
CA PRO A 69 14.08 -5.09 -19.46
C PRO A 69 14.30 -4.28 -18.18
N GLU A 70 15.55 -3.88 -17.89
CA GLU A 70 15.86 -3.10 -16.69
C GLU A 70 15.22 -1.70 -16.70
N GLN A 71 14.96 -1.12 -17.87
CA GLN A 71 14.31 0.20 -17.96
C GLN A 71 12.82 0.11 -17.63
N ILE A 72 12.13 -0.92 -18.12
CA ILE A 72 10.73 -1.21 -17.79
C ILE A 72 10.61 -1.55 -16.31
N ILE A 73 11.54 -2.36 -15.80
CA ILE A 73 11.60 -2.70 -14.39
C ILE A 73 11.88 -1.47 -13.54
N LYS A 74 12.76 -0.56 -13.95
CA LYS A 74 12.87 0.72 -13.23
C LYS A 74 11.53 1.47 -13.26
N ALA A 75 10.84 1.54 -14.40
CA ALA A 75 9.54 2.22 -14.47
C ALA A 75 8.45 1.59 -13.57
N ILE A 76 8.45 0.27 -13.39
CA ILE A 76 7.46 -0.48 -12.56
C ILE A 76 7.91 -0.62 -11.10
N LEU A 77 9.20 -0.92 -10.89
CA LEU A 77 9.86 -1.40 -9.66
C LEU A 77 10.92 -0.43 -9.09
N LEU A 78 10.95 0.87 -9.46
CA LEU A 78 11.63 1.97 -8.70
C LEU A 78 11.08 2.15 -7.26
N SER A 79 10.57 1.09 -6.67
CA SER A 79 9.26 1.12 -6.08
C SER A 79 9.05 0.00 -5.06
N ILE A 80 10.03 -0.79 -4.65
CA ILE A 80 9.75 -1.75 -3.56
C ILE A 80 9.61 -1.06 -2.21
N ASN A 81 10.37 0.01 -1.95
CA ASN A 81 9.97 0.98 -0.93
C ASN A 81 8.56 1.54 -1.23
N THR A 82 8.17 1.65 -2.49
CA THR A 82 6.80 2.04 -2.88
C THR A 82 5.77 0.91 -2.97
N VAL A 83 6.16 -0.34 -2.72
CA VAL A 83 5.36 -1.49 -2.31
C VAL A 83 4.43 -1.07 -1.20
N GLN A 84 5.12 -1.00 -0.07
CA GLN A 84 4.66 -0.51 1.20
C GLN A 84 4.15 0.91 1.11
N ILE A 85 4.87 1.88 0.53
CA ILE A 85 4.37 3.28 0.49
C ILE A 85 3.06 3.36 -0.33
N ARG A 86 2.85 2.56 -1.38
CA ARG A 86 1.56 2.56 -2.09
C ARG A 86 0.46 1.88 -1.30
N MET A 87 0.76 0.80 -0.58
CA MET A 87 -0.18 0.18 0.34
C MET A 87 -0.56 1.16 1.45
N ASP A 88 0.41 1.81 2.09
CA ASP A 88 0.20 2.82 3.12
C ASP A 88 -0.58 4.02 2.57
N LYS A 89 -0.30 4.45 1.33
CA LYS A 89 -1.04 5.53 0.66
C LYS A 89 -2.47 5.12 0.31
N MET A 90 -2.68 3.88 -0.14
CA MET A 90 -4.01 3.35 -0.41
C MET A 90 -4.81 3.22 0.89
N ALA A 91 -4.19 2.70 1.95
CA ALA A 91 -4.76 2.62 3.29
C ALA A 91 -5.11 4.02 3.83
N GLY A 92 -4.20 4.98 3.71
CA GLY A 92 -4.43 6.37 4.12
C GLY A 92 -5.56 7.04 3.35
N ASN A 93 -5.67 6.81 2.04
CA ASN A 93 -6.79 7.31 1.24
C ASN A 93 -8.13 6.69 1.66
N ILE A 94 -8.16 5.38 1.94
CA ILE A 94 -9.35 4.68 2.44
C ILE A 94 -9.74 5.24 3.81
N GLU A 95 -8.77 5.42 4.71
CA GLU A 95 -8.95 5.98 6.04
C GLU A 95 -9.50 7.41 5.96
N GLU A 96 -8.92 8.27 5.13
CA GLU A 96 -9.37 9.65 4.94
C GLU A 96 -10.80 9.70 4.38
N THR A 97 -11.07 8.88 3.36
CA THR A 97 -12.41 8.79 2.75
C THR A 97 -13.44 8.34 3.78
N LEU A 98 -13.12 7.31 4.56
CA LEU A 98 -13.97 6.82 5.63
C LEU A 98 -14.17 7.89 6.70
N CYS A 99 -13.10 8.51 7.21
CA CYS A 99 -13.17 9.57 8.21
C CYS A 99 -14.04 10.74 7.76
N ASN A 100 -13.89 11.18 6.51
CA ASN A 100 -14.68 12.27 5.96
C ASN A 100 -16.16 11.90 5.84
N LYS A 101 -16.46 10.64 5.49
CA LYS A 101 -17.84 10.12 5.51
C LYS A 101 -18.40 10.13 6.93
N LEU A 102 -17.68 9.57 7.90
CA LEU A 102 -18.12 9.47 9.31
C LEU A 102 -18.38 10.82 9.97
N LYS A 103 -17.61 11.86 9.60
CA LYS A 103 -17.86 13.24 10.08
C LYS A 103 -19.24 13.79 9.70
N THR A 104 -19.85 13.26 8.64
CA THR A 104 -21.11 13.78 8.06
C THR A 104 -22.28 12.83 8.23
N THR A 105 -22.05 11.61 8.73
CA THR A 105 -23.07 10.58 8.90
C THR A 105 -23.25 10.23 10.36
N THR A 106 -24.49 9.96 10.79
CA THR A 106 -24.73 9.26 12.05
C THR A 106 -24.40 7.78 11.86
N PHE A 107 -23.68 7.21 12.82
CA PHE A 107 -23.28 5.81 12.83
C PHE A 107 -23.32 5.29 14.25
N SER A 108 -23.31 3.97 14.39
CA SER A 108 -23.12 3.30 15.68
C SER A 108 -21.74 2.66 15.74
N LEU A 109 -21.10 2.68 16.90
CA LEU A 109 -19.82 2.03 17.13
C LEU A 109 -20.03 0.84 18.06
N GLN A 110 -19.75 -0.36 17.55
CA GLN A 110 -19.72 -1.57 18.36
C GLN A 110 -18.26 -1.87 18.74
N ILE A 111 -18.02 -2.14 20.02
CA ILE A 111 -16.71 -2.51 20.53
C ILE A 111 -16.79 -3.96 21.01
N ASP A 112 -15.82 -4.78 20.60
CA ASP A 112 -15.68 -6.18 20.99
C ASP A 112 -14.32 -6.40 21.65
N GLU A 113 -14.29 -6.98 22.85
CA GLU A 113 -13.07 -7.27 23.60
C GLU A 113 -12.90 -8.78 23.73
N SER A 114 -11.76 -9.30 23.30
CA SER A 114 -11.39 -10.71 23.45
C SER A 114 -10.10 -10.82 24.25
N THR A 115 -10.07 -11.67 25.26
CA THR A 115 -8.84 -12.01 25.97
C THR A 115 -8.05 -13.06 25.18
N LEU A 116 -6.75 -12.82 25.01
CA LEU A 116 -5.79 -13.74 24.39
C LEU A 116 -4.99 -14.45 25.48
N THR A 117 -4.35 -15.57 25.13
CA THR A 117 -3.34 -16.18 26.00
C THR A 117 -2.19 -15.20 26.24
N ASN A 118 -1.59 -15.23 27.44
CA ASN A 118 -0.44 -14.39 27.85
C ASN A 118 -0.80 -12.96 28.34
N ASN A 119 -1.96 -12.77 28.97
CA ASN A 119 -2.43 -11.47 29.49
C ASN A 119 -2.56 -10.37 28.42
N ALA A 120 -2.66 -10.74 27.15
CA ALA A 120 -2.99 -9.81 26.08
C ALA A 120 -4.51 -9.76 25.90
N SER A 121 -5.06 -8.60 25.55
CA SER A 121 -6.44 -8.47 25.09
C SER A 121 -6.47 -7.81 23.71
N LEU A 122 -7.46 -8.19 22.91
CA LEU A 122 -7.75 -7.62 21.59
C LEU A 122 -9.03 -6.81 21.70
N LEU A 123 -8.99 -5.55 21.27
CA LEU A 123 -10.14 -4.66 21.22
C LEU A 123 -10.43 -4.30 19.76
N LEU A 124 -11.63 -4.66 19.28
CA LEU A 124 -12.08 -4.41 17.91
C LEU A 124 -13.23 -3.40 17.90
N GLY A 125 -13.16 -2.41 17.01
CA GLY A 125 -14.22 -1.42 16.81
C GLY A 125 -14.85 -1.55 15.43
N TYR A 126 -16.17 -1.70 15.38
CA TYR A 126 -16.96 -1.79 14.15
C TYR A 126 -17.89 -0.59 14.03
N VAL A 127 -17.76 0.13 12.92
CA VAL A 127 -18.70 1.19 12.55
C VAL A 127 -19.85 0.56 11.75
N ARG A 128 -21.10 0.84 12.14
CA ARG A 128 -22.32 0.41 11.44
C ARG A 128 -23.19 1.60 11.04
#